data_AF-A0A916K8L6-F1
#
_entry.id   AF-A0A916K8L6-F1
#
_cell.length_a   1.000
_cell.length_b   1.000
_cell.length_c   1.000
_cell.angle_alpha   90.00
_cell.angle_beta   90.00
_cell.angle_gamma   90.00
#
_symmetry.space_group_name_H-M   'P 1'
#
loop_
_entity.id
_entity.type
_entity.pdbx_description
1 polymer ?
#
loop_
_entity_poly.entity_id
_entity_poly.type
_entity_poly.pdbx_seq_one_letter_code
_entity_poly.pdbx_strand_id
1 'polypeptide(L)'
;MRRSSCLYYGSLGGIQNRVGRQVRELSKLMSGKGNGFHPECKGLVLTDYMERLGIRIVYDAVVAQVCMDRNEVYGALDETATGQLEVKAKVAIDSTEDGDIAYWVGLIRPMSEIFRALM
;
A
#
# COMPACT_ATOMS: atom_id res chain seq x y z
N MET A 1 2.69 24.69 -17.03
CA MET A 1 1.74 23.67 -16.58
C MET A 1 2.15 22.32 -17.17
N ARG A 2 2.90 21.49 -16.42
CA ARG A 2 3.30 20.15 -16.86
C ARG A 2 2.56 19.12 -16.01
N ARG A 3 1.73 18.33 -16.67
CA ARG A 3 0.95 17.22 -16.11
C ARG A 3 1.91 16.30 -15.37
N SER A 4 1.83 16.30 -14.05
CA SER A 4 2.55 15.36 -13.18
C SER A 4 1.49 14.41 -12.66
N SER A 5 1.66 13.13 -12.94
CA SER A 5 0.79 12.05 -12.46
C SER A 5 0.61 12.15 -10.94
N CYS A 6 -0.60 11.84 -10.50
CA CYS A 6 -1.20 12.07 -9.18
C CYS A 6 -0.40 11.57 -7.95
N LEU A 7 0.68 10.79 -8.12
CA LEU A 7 1.41 10.09 -7.06
C LEU A 7 2.55 10.89 -6.38
N TYR A 8 2.62 12.20 -6.61
CA TYR A 8 3.76 13.04 -6.22
C TYR A 8 3.38 14.24 -5.33
N TYR A 9 2.42 14.10 -4.40
CA TYR A 9 2.31 15.05 -3.28
C TYR A 9 3.19 14.58 -2.12
N GLY A 10 4.49 14.70 -2.34
CA GLY A 10 5.49 14.60 -1.28
C GLY A 10 5.73 15.96 -0.61
N SER A 11 5.98 15.99 0.70
CA SER A 11 6.45 17.20 1.38
C SER A 11 7.87 17.55 0.92
N LEU A 12 8.11 18.82 0.63
CA LEU A 12 9.43 19.32 0.26
C LEU A 12 10.36 19.29 1.48
N GLY A 13 11.10 18.19 1.66
CA GLY A 13 12.10 18.08 2.72
C GLY A 13 12.31 16.67 3.27
N GLY A 14 13.28 16.57 4.20
CA GLY A 14 13.52 15.36 4.98
C GLY A 14 13.89 14.12 4.16
N ILE A 15 13.35 12.97 4.58
CA ILE A 15 13.62 11.66 3.97
C ILE A 15 13.18 11.60 2.50
N GLN A 16 12.20 12.41 2.11
CA GLN A 16 11.67 12.40 0.74
C GLN A 16 12.70 12.87 -0.30
N ASN A 17 13.58 13.81 0.06
CA ASN A 17 14.67 14.24 -0.83
C ASN A 17 15.68 13.11 -1.08
N ARG A 18 15.93 12.30 -0.03
CA ARG A 18 16.84 11.16 -0.12
C ARG A 18 16.24 10.05 -0.97
N VAL A 19 14.99 9.68 -0.68
CA VAL A 19 14.20 8.72 -1.49
C VAL A 19 14.14 9.18 -2.95
N GLY A 20 13.77 10.43 -3.21
CA GLY A 20 13.68 10.97 -4.57
C GLY A 20 15.01 10.96 -5.32
N ARG A 21 16.15 11.16 -4.64
CA ARG A 21 17.48 11.01 -5.24
C ARG A 21 17.75 9.57 -5.64
N GLN A 22 17.51 8.62 -4.74
CA GLN A 22 17.72 7.19 -4.99
C GLN A 22 16.82 6.68 -6.12
N VAL A 23 15.55 7.11 -6.15
CA VAL A 23 14.61 6.79 -7.23
C VAL A 23 15.17 7.28 -8.57
N ARG A 24 15.65 8.53 -8.66
CA ARG A 24 16.23 9.05 -9.91
C ARG A 24 17.46 8.28 -10.36
N GLU A 25 18.34 7.88 -9.44
CA GLU A 25 19.51 7.07 -9.81
C GLU A 25 19.11 5.67 -10.28
N LEU A 26 18.17 5.03 -9.58
CA LEU A 26 17.66 3.71 -9.97
C LEU A 26 16.90 3.76 -11.30
N SER A 27 16.12 4.80 -11.55
CA SER A 27 15.39 4.99 -12.81
C SER A 27 16.31 5.10 -14.03
N LYS A 28 17.53 5.63 -13.88
CA LYS A 28 18.53 5.67 -14.98
C LYS A 28 18.99 4.28 -15.40
N LEU A 29 18.93 3.30 -14.49
CA LEU A 29 19.33 1.92 -14.72
C LEU A 29 18.16 1.06 -15.21
N MET A 30 16.97 1.28 -14.65
CA MET A 30 15.77 0.46 -14.88
C MET A 30 14.97 0.89 -16.11
N SER A 31 15.15 2.11 -16.59
CA SER A 31 14.40 2.63 -17.73
C SER A 31 15.31 3.46 -18.62
N GLY A 32 15.02 3.45 -19.92
CA GLY A 32 15.59 4.42 -20.86
C GLY A 32 15.15 5.85 -20.51
N LYS A 33 15.23 6.79 -21.46
CA LYS A 33 14.91 8.23 -21.30
C LYS A 33 13.42 8.54 -20.96
N GLY A 34 12.83 7.88 -19.96
CA GLY A 34 11.53 8.23 -19.39
C GLY A 34 11.67 9.45 -18.48
N ASN A 35 10.92 10.50 -18.78
CA ASN A 35 10.86 11.69 -17.92
C ASN A 35 9.67 11.54 -16.96
N GLY A 36 9.92 11.60 -15.65
CA GLY A 36 8.85 11.72 -14.65
C GLY A 36 8.98 10.77 -13.45
N PHE A 37 7.84 10.50 -12.83
CA PHE A 37 7.70 9.58 -11.71
C PHE A 37 7.85 8.13 -12.18
N HIS A 38 8.63 7.34 -11.45
CA HIS A 38 8.84 5.92 -11.72
C HIS A 38 8.34 5.10 -10.50
N PRO A 39 7.11 4.58 -10.55
CA PRO A 39 6.47 3.95 -9.39
C PRO A 39 7.26 2.76 -8.85
N GLU A 40 7.76 1.92 -9.74
CA GLU A 40 8.45 0.67 -9.45
C GLU A 40 9.80 0.96 -8.84
N CYS A 41 10.53 1.97 -9.36
CA CYS A 41 11.76 2.42 -8.72
C CYS A 41 11.50 2.98 -7.31
N LYS A 42 10.39 3.69 -7.09
CA LYS A 42 10.02 4.17 -5.75
C LYS A 42 9.66 3.03 -4.81
N GLY A 43 8.91 2.04 -5.28
CA GLY A 43 8.61 0.82 -4.55
C GLY A 43 9.88 0.13 -4.08
N LEU A 44 10.82 -0.14 -5.01
CA LEU A 44 12.11 -0.77 -4.70
C LEU A 44 12.93 0.02 -3.69
N VAL A 45 13.02 1.35 -3.84
CA VAL A 45 13.73 2.19 -2.87
C VAL A 45 13.08 2.11 -1.49
N LEU A 46 11.76 2.21 -1.38
CA LEU A 46 11.09 2.12 -0.07
C LEU A 46 11.23 0.74 0.55
N THR A 47 11.16 -0.33 -0.25
CA THR A 47 11.42 -1.71 0.17
C THR A 47 12.80 -1.87 0.80
N ASP A 48 13.86 -1.39 0.13
CA ASP A 48 15.24 -1.45 0.68
C ASP A 48 15.34 -0.72 2.03
N TYR A 49 14.64 0.41 2.21
CA TYR A 49 14.59 1.07 3.52
C TYR A 49 13.89 0.23 4.59
N MET A 50 12.74 -0.35 4.24
CA MET A 50 11.98 -1.18 5.17
C MET A 50 12.82 -2.38 5.63
N GLU A 51 13.47 -3.07 4.69
CA GLU A 51 14.37 -4.20 4.99
C GLU A 51 15.54 -3.78 5.89
N ARG A 52 16.20 -2.64 5.59
CA ARG A 52 17.30 -2.10 6.43
C ARG A 52 16.87 -1.74 7.84
N LEU A 53 15.61 -1.40 8.04
CA LEU A 53 15.03 -1.12 9.35
C LEU A 53 14.57 -2.39 10.08
N GLY A 54 14.73 -3.57 9.47
CA GLY A 54 14.27 -4.84 10.02
C GLY A 54 12.76 -5.02 9.96
N ILE A 55 12.07 -4.26 9.11
CA ILE A 55 10.64 -4.46 8.85
C ILE A 55 10.49 -5.72 8.02
N ARG A 56 9.68 -6.66 8.52
CA ARG A 56 9.38 -7.90 7.82
C ARG A 56 8.39 -7.63 6.69
N ILE A 57 8.79 -7.95 5.47
CA ILE A 57 7.92 -7.92 4.28
C ILE A 57 7.61 -9.36 3.91
N VAL A 58 6.34 -9.67 3.71
CA VAL A 58 5.88 -10.98 3.27
C VAL A 58 5.36 -10.83 1.85
N TYR A 59 6.07 -11.40 0.89
CA TYR A 59 5.66 -11.47 -0.51
C TYR A 59 4.78 -12.70 -0.75
N ASP A 60 4.11 -12.72 -1.91
CA ASP A 60 3.19 -13.79 -2.30
C ASP A 60 2.16 -14.10 -1.22
N ALA A 61 1.66 -13.03 -0.57
CA ALA A 61 0.67 -13.06 0.49
C ALA A 61 -0.49 -12.12 0.15
N VAL A 62 -1.71 -12.64 0.17
CA VAL A 62 -2.94 -11.90 -0.11
C VAL A 62 -3.85 -11.99 1.10
N VAL A 63 -4.36 -10.85 1.57
CA VAL A 63 -5.33 -10.83 2.67
C VAL A 63 -6.61 -11.53 2.23
N ALA A 64 -6.94 -12.65 2.85
CA ALA A 64 -8.15 -13.42 2.56
C ALA A 64 -9.28 -13.10 3.55
N GLN A 65 -8.94 -12.70 4.77
CA GLN A 65 -9.91 -12.30 5.79
C GLN A 65 -9.32 -11.26 6.75
N VAL A 66 -10.13 -10.30 7.15
CA VAL A 66 -9.80 -9.34 8.22
C VAL A 66 -10.29 -9.90 9.55
N CYS A 67 -9.43 -9.94 10.56
CA CYS A 67 -9.78 -10.40 11.89
C CYS A 67 -10.30 -9.21 12.72
N MET A 68 -11.57 -9.28 13.14
CA MET A 68 -12.24 -8.20 13.85
C MET A 68 -12.90 -8.69 15.15
N ASP A 69 -12.90 -7.83 16.17
CA ASP A 69 -13.77 -7.92 17.34
C ASP A 69 -14.66 -6.68 17.38
N ARG A 70 -15.97 -6.87 17.15
CA ARG A 70 -16.94 -5.78 16.96
C ARG A 70 -16.48 -4.79 15.87
N ASN A 71 -16.02 -3.61 16.27
CA ASN A 71 -15.58 -2.53 15.39
C ASN A 71 -14.05 -2.32 15.41
N GLU A 72 -13.30 -3.26 15.97
CA GLU A 72 -11.85 -3.20 16.11
C GLU A 72 -11.18 -4.28 15.26
N VAL A 73 -10.30 -3.85 14.36
CA VAL A 73 -9.42 -4.76 13.60
C VAL A 73 -8.24 -5.14 14.49
N TYR A 74 -8.03 -6.43 14.72
CA TYR A 74 -6.89 -6.95 15.49
C TYR A 74 -5.92 -7.79 14.65
N GLY A 75 -6.19 -7.98 13.36
CA GLY A 75 -5.31 -8.76 12.49
C GLY A 75 -5.88 -9.06 11.11
N ALA A 76 -5.18 -9.93 10.40
CA ALA A 76 -5.56 -10.46 9.10
C ALA A 76 -5.14 -11.94 9.01
N LEU A 77 -5.90 -12.70 8.22
CA LEU A 77 -5.52 -14.01 7.74
C LEU A 77 -5.15 -13.88 6.26
N ASP A 78 -3.88 -14.15 5.97
CA ASP A 78 -3.31 -14.04 4.64
C ASP A 78 -3.15 -15.43 4.03
N GLU A 79 -3.49 -15.57 2.76
CA GLU A 79 -3.13 -16.72 1.95
C GLU A 79 -1.77 -16.51 1.32
N THR A 80 -0.88 -17.49 1.51
CA THR A 80 0.46 -17.50 0.93
C THR A 80 0.65 -18.70 0.00
N ALA A 81 1.73 -18.70 -0.79
CA ALA A 81 2.12 -19.84 -1.61
C ALA A 81 2.23 -21.18 -0.86
N THR A 82 2.41 -21.15 0.47
CA THR A 82 2.64 -22.34 1.30
C THR A 82 1.52 -22.65 2.30
N GLY A 83 0.46 -21.85 2.32
CA GLY A 83 -0.64 -21.99 3.28
C GLY A 83 -1.05 -20.66 3.88
N GLN A 84 -1.71 -20.69 5.04
CA GLN A 84 -2.24 -19.50 5.69
C GLN A 84 -1.28 -18.90 6.71
N LEU A 85 -1.24 -17.57 6.77
CA LEU A 85 -0.49 -16.79 7.74
C LEU A 85 -1.46 -15.89 8.51
N GLU A 86 -1.59 -16.11 9.81
CA GLU A 86 -2.35 -15.19 10.68
C GLU A 86 -1.41 -14.13 11.24
N VAL A 87 -1.71 -12.85 10.98
CA VAL A 87 -0.98 -11.70 11.50
C VAL A 87 -1.85 -10.94 12.49
N LYS A 88 -1.44 -10.90 13.76
CA LYS A 88 -2.09 -10.08 14.79
C LYS A 88 -1.37 -8.76 14.95
N ALA A 89 -2.13 -7.67 14.97
CA ALA A 89 -1.60 -6.31 15.07
C ALA A 89 -2.51 -5.42 15.90
N LYS A 90 -1.93 -4.42 16.58
CA LYS A 90 -2.68 -3.39 17.30
C LYS A 90 -3.27 -2.32 16.37
N VAL A 91 -2.65 -2.17 15.19
CA VAL A 91 -3.03 -1.18 14.18
C VAL A 91 -2.83 -1.85 12.83
N ALA A 92 -3.84 -1.74 11.97
CA ALA A 92 -3.77 -2.12 10.57
C ALA A 92 -3.80 -0.85 9.70
N ILE A 93 -2.98 -0.81 8.65
CA ILE A 93 -2.99 0.26 7.65
C ILE A 93 -3.43 -0.39 6.34
N ASP A 94 -4.59 0.00 5.84
CA ASP A 94 -5.06 -0.41 4.52
C ASP A 94 -4.30 0.39 3.45
N SER A 95 -3.68 -0.32 2.51
CA SER A 95 -2.96 0.24 1.38
C SER A 95 -3.17 -0.63 0.13
N THR A 96 -4.35 -1.28 -0.01
CA THR A 96 -4.67 -2.10 -1.19
C THR A 96 -5.02 -1.29 -2.44
N GLU A 97 -4.98 0.05 -2.35
CA GLU A 97 -5.40 1.00 -3.40
C GLU A 97 -6.91 1.03 -3.65
N ASP A 98 -7.52 -0.12 -3.96
CA ASP A 98 -8.94 -0.25 -4.30
C ASP A 98 -9.88 -0.20 -3.08
N GLY A 99 -9.33 -0.37 -1.88
CA GLY A 99 -10.08 -0.29 -0.62
C GLY A 99 -10.86 -1.56 -0.29
N ASP A 100 -10.37 -2.73 -0.72
CA ASP A 100 -10.99 -4.03 -0.45
C ASP A 100 -11.18 -4.28 1.05
N ILE A 101 -10.17 -3.94 1.85
CA ILE A 101 -10.22 -4.08 3.30
C ILE A 101 -11.28 -3.14 3.86
N ALA A 102 -11.29 -1.87 3.44
CA ALA A 102 -12.30 -0.89 3.84
C ALA A 102 -13.73 -1.35 3.50
N TYR A 103 -13.94 -2.00 2.35
CA TYR A 103 -15.20 -2.64 2.00
C TYR A 103 -15.53 -3.81 2.93
N TRP A 104 -14.61 -4.74 3.14
CA TRP A 104 -14.83 -5.92 4.00
C TRP A 104 -15.14 -5.57 5.45
N VAL A 105 -14.54 -4.50 5.98
CA VAL A 105 -14.82 -4.03 7.35
C VAL A 105 -16.04 -3.10 7.44
N GLY A 106 -16.76 -2.90 6.33
CA GLY A 106 -18.02 -2.15 6.28
C GLY A 106 -17.87 -0.63 6.33
N LEU A 107 -16.67 -0.08 6.06
CA LEU A 107 -16.44 1.36 5.94
C LEU A 107 -16.93 1.90 4.60
N ILE A 108 -16.86 1.08 3.55
CA ILE A 108 -17.40 1.38 2.22
C ILE A 108 -18.61 0.49 1.99
N ARG A 109 -19.74 1.10 1.62
CA ARG A 109 -20.95 0.36 1.22
C ARG A 109 -21.19 0.48 -0.28
N PRO A 110 -21.64 -0.60 -0.94
CA PRO A 110 -21.98 -0.51 -2.35
C PRO A 110 -23.18 0.41 -2.53
N MET A 111 -23.19 1.15 -3.64
CA MET A 111 -24.22 2.15 -3.93
C MET A 111 -25.64 1.56 -3.92
N SER A 112 -25.77 0.29 -4.31
CA SER A 112 -27.02 -0.47 -4.27
C SER A 112 -27.60 -0.63 -2.86
N GLU A 113 -26.77 -0.79 -1.84
CA GLU A 113 -27.21 -0.88 -0.43
C GLU A 113 -27.61 0.48 0.13
N ILE A 114 -26.90 1.54 -0.27
CA ILE A 114 -27.24 2.91 0.13
C ILE A 114 -28.62 3.30 -0.41
N PHE A 115 -28.91 2.99 -1.68
CA PHE A 115 -30.25 3.23 -2.24
C PHE A 115 -31.35 2.42 -1.54
N ARG A 116 -31.08 1.18 -1.12
CA ARG A 116 -32.04 0.39 -0.34
C ARG A 116 -32.29 0.93 1.06
N ALA A 117 -31.32 1.62 1.66
CA ALA A 117 -31.47 2.22 2.98
C ALA A 117 -32.20 3.58 2.96
N LEU A 118 -32.33 4.20 1.78
CA LEU A 118 -32.96 5.50 1.59
C LEU A 118 -34.40 5.42 1.04
N MET A 119 -34.86 4.23 0.66
CA MET A 119 -36.25 3.94 0.28
C MET A 119 -36.96 3.21 1.41
#